data_AF-A0A954PK47-F1
#
_entry.id   AF-A0A954PK47-F1
#
_cell.length_a   1.000
_cell.length_b   1.000
_cell.length_c   1.000
_cell.angle_alpha   90.00
_cell.angle_beta   90.00
_cell.angle_gamma   90.00
#
_symmetry.space_group_name_H-M   'P 1'
#
loop_
_entity.id
_entity.type
_entity.pdbx_description
1 polymer ?
#
loop_
_entity_poly.entity_id
_entity_poly.type
_entity_poly.pdbx_seq_one_letter_code
_entity_poly.pdbx_strand_id
1 'polypeptide(L)'
;INNDPRVNKLCTLLGYGQVQQNTAQAAAWHLANGLSWEQLAHKNRVESKYTGSIRFFNTLELRSALQLSSLINLEYERLQSAESQSPGYVSASSNASGS
;
A
#
# COMPACT_ATOMS: atom_id res chain seq x y z
N ILE A 1 -6.30 13.20 -3.72
CA ILE A 1 -6.43 12.20 -2.63
C ILE A 1 -6.34 10.83 -3.28
N ASN A 2 -5.47 9.94 -2.80
CA ASN A 2 -5.35 8.60 -3.36
C ASN A 2 -6.34 7.69 -2.65
N ASN A 3 -7.32 7.13 -3.39
CA ASN A 3 -8.36 6.25 -2.84
C ASN A 3 -7.97 4.76 -2.88
N ASP A 4 -6.71 4.45 -3.19
CA ASP A 4 -6.23 3.07 -3.19
C ASP A 4 -6.20 2.52 -1.75
N PRO A 5 -7.00 1.49 -1.42
CA PRO A 5 -7.05 0.91 -0.09
C PRO A 5 -5.68 0.36 0.38
N ARG A 6 -4.81 -0.01 -0.56
CA ARG A 6 -3.43 -0.43 -0.27
C ARG A 6 -2.59 0.71 0.29
N VAL A 7 -2.79 1.94 -0.21
CA VAL A 7 -2.12 3.14 0.28
C VAL A 7 -2.68 3.54 1.65
N ASN A 8 -3.98 3.39 1.88
CA ASN A 8 -4.59 3.63 3.20
C ASN A 8 -4.02 2.68 4.27
N LYS A 9 -3.82 1.40 3.92
CA LYS A 9 -3.17 0.43 4.79
C LYS A 9 -1.74 0.86 5.13
N LEU A 10 -0.95 1.28 4.15
CA LEU A 10 0.40 1.83 4.39
C LEU A 10 0.38 3.01 5.37
N CYS A 11 -0.52 3.97 5.16
CA CYS A 11 -0.68 5.13 6.04
C CYS A 11 -1.03 4.71 7.47
N THR A 12 -1.86 3.67 7.63
CA THR A 12 -2.25 3.13 8.93
C THR A 12 -1.05 2.50 9.65
N LEU A 13 -0.28 1.65 8.97
CA LEU A 13 0.92 1.03 9.53
C LEU A 13 1.98 2.07 9.93
N LEU A 14 2.12 3.12 9.12
CA LEU A 14 2.98 4.26 9.42
C LEU A 14 2.50 5.03 10.64
N GLY A 15 1.19 5.32 10.74
CA GLY A 15 0.59 6.01 11.89
C GLY A 15 0.76 5.25 13.21
N TYR A 16 0.80 3.92 13.15
CA TYR A 16 1.09 3.06 14.30
C TYR A 16 2.59 2.86 14.59
N GLY A 17 3.48 3.46 13.80
CA GLY A 17 4.92 3.31 13.97
C GLY A 17 5.46 1.91 13.66
N GLN A 18 4.67 1.06 12.98
CA GLN A 18 5.06 -0.31 12.62
C GLN A 18 6.03 -0.34 11.43
N VAL A 19 6.08 0.74 10.66
CA VAL A 19 6.97 0.90 9.50
C VAL A 19 7.62 2.27 9.52
N GLN A 20 8.85 2.35 9.01
CA GLN A 20 9.56 3.62 8.89
C GLN A 20 8.97 4.49 7.79
N GLN A 21 9.07 5.81 7.94
CA GLN A 21 8.53 6.78 6.98
C GLN A 21 9.06 6.58 5.56
N ASN A 22 10.38 6.45 5.39
CA ASN A 22 10.99 6.28 4.06
C ASN A 22 10.53 4.98 3.39
N THR A 23 10.42 3.89 4.15
CA THR A 23 9.87 2.61 3.67
C THR A 23 8.42 2.77 3.21
N ALA A 24 7.58 3.41 4.03
CA ALA A 24 6.18 3.65 3.70
C ALA A 24 6.04 4.55 2.47
N GLN A 25 6.88 5.59 2.34
CA GLN A 25 6.88 6.51 1.21
C GLN A 25 7.33 5.82 -0.09
N ALA A 26 8.38 4.99 -0.05
CA ALA A 26 8.81 4.21 -1.21
C ALA A 26 7.73 3.24 -1.68
N ALA A 27 7.10 2.50 -0.76
CA ALA A 27 6.01 1.58 -1.06
C ALA A 27 4.78 2.34 -1.61
N ALA A 28 4.42 3.47 -1.01
CA ALA A 28 3.33 4.30 -1.47
C ALA A 28 3.61 4.83 -2.88
N TRP A 29 4.83 5.28 -3.18
CA TRP A 29 5.19 5.74 -4.52
C TRP A 29 5.13 4.65 -5.57
N HIS A 30 5.53 3.43 -5.23
CA HIS A 30 5.39 2.26 -6.09
C HIS A 30 3.91 1.96 -6.38
N LEU A 31 3.08 1.85 -5.34
CA LEU A 31 1.66 1.48 -5.48
C LEU A 31 0.80 2.58 -6.09
N ALA A 32 1.04 3.85 -5.72
CA ALA A 32 0.24 4.99 -6.13
C ALA A 32 0.61 5.54 -7.51
N ASN A 33 1.92 5.63 -7.80
CA ASN A 33 2.42 6.31 -9.00
C ASN A 33 3.00 5.34 -10.03
N GLY A 34 3.05 4.03 -9.72
CA GLY A 34 3.60 3.03 -10.63
C GLY A 34 5.12 3.12 -10.82
N LEU A 35 5.84 3.81 -9.92
CA LEU A 35 7.30 3.91 -10.01
C LEU A 35 7.93 2.53 -9.79
N SER A 36 8.84 2.14 -10.69
CA SER A 36 9.59 0.89 -10.54
C SER A 36 10.59 0.97 -9.39
N TRP A 37 10.95 -0.17 -8.82
CA TRP A 37 11.98 -0.24 -7.77
C TRP A 37 13.33 0.31 -8.22
N GLU A 38 13.66 0.15 -9.50
CA GLU A 38 14.85 0.72 -10.09
C GLU A 38 14.79 2.25 -10.15
N GLN A 39 13.66 2.82 -10.56
CA GLN A 39 13.45 4.27 -10.55
C GLN A 39 13.55 4.83 -9.14
N LEU A 40 13.01 4.13 -8.14
CA LEU A 40 13.10 4.51 -6.73
C LEU A 40 14.54 4.42 -6.21
N ALA A 41 15.30 3.40 -6.61
CA ALA A 41 16.71 3.24 -6.23
C ALA A 41 17.62 4.35 -6.77
N HIS A 42 17.30 4.86 -7.97
CA HIS A 42 18.05 5.95 -8.59
C HIS A 42 17.53 7.34 -8.23
N LYS A 43 16.44 7.43 -7.44
CA LYS A 43 15.84 8.71 -7.11
C LYS A 43 16.72 9.48 -6.12
N ASN A 44 17.05 10.72 -6.49
CA ASN A 44 17.82 11.61 -5.63
C ASN A 44 16.88 12.55 -4.87
N ARG A 45 17.11 12.68 -3.56
CA ARG A 45 16.49 13.68 -2.69
C ARG A 45 17.12 15.05 -2.88
N VAL A 46 18.43 15.06 -3.03
CA VAL A 46 19.20 16.27 -3.28
C VAL A 46 20.09 15.99 -4.47
N GLU A 47 20.04 16.87 -5.45
CA GLU A 47 20.98 16.90 -6.58
C GLU A 47 21.77 18.20 -6.49
N SER A 48 23.07 18.09 -6.26
CA SER A 48 23.98 19.23 -6.24
C SER A 48 25.13 18.99 -7.21
N LYS A 49 25.37 19.99 -8.06
CA LYS A 49 26.48 19.96 -9.03
C LYS A 49 27.85 19.89 -8.35
N TYR A 50 27.97 20.35 -7.11
CA TYR A 50 29.26 20.51 -6.42
C TYR A 50 29.48 19.50 -5.29
N THR A 51 28.40 19.04 -4.64
CA THR A 51 28.50 18.17 -3.44
C THR A 51 28.01 16.75 -3.69
N GLY A 52 27.62 16.43 -4.93
CA GLY A 52 27.09 15.12 -5.30
C GLY A 52 25.59 15.00 -5.05
N SER A 53 25.08 13.76 -5.12
CA SER A 53 23.65 13.46 -4.97
C SER A 53 23.39 12.63 -3.71
N ILE A 54 22.33 12.98 -2.98
CA ILE A 54 21.84 12.20 -1.84
C ILE A 54 20.63 11.41 -2.31
N ARG A 55 20.67 10.08 -2.17
CA ARG A 55 19.55 9.19 -2.53
C ARG A 55 18.34 9.44 -1.62
N PHE A 56 17.14 9.31 -2.19
CA PHE A 56 15.89 9.37 -1.41
C PHE A 56 15.76 8.20 -0.45
N PHE A 57 16.16 7.01 -0.91
CA PHE A 57 16.06 5.77 -0.17
C PHE A 57 17.40 5.05 -0.17
N ASN A 58 17.72 4.41 0.94
CA ASN A 58 18.82 3.45 1.02
C ASN A 58 18.34 2.05 0.62
N THR A 59 19.28 1.13 0.40
CA THR A 59 18.99 -0.24 -0.05
C THR A 59 18.13 -1.03 0.95
N LEU A 60 18.28 -0.81 2.25
CA LEU A 60 17.50 -1.49 3.28
C LEU A 60 16.05 -1.02 3.24
N GLU A 61 15.83 0.29 3.17
CA GLU A 61 14.50 0.89 3.07
C GLU A 61 13.75 0.40 1.83
N LEU A 62 14.43 0.30 0.68
CA LEU A 62 13.86 -0.21 -0.56
C LEU A 62 13.46 -1.69 -0.46
N ARG A 63 14.30 -2.53 0.17
CA ARG A 63 13.96 -3.94 0.39
C ARG A 63 12.77 -4.10 1.31
N SER A 64 12.73 -3.34 2.41
CA SER A 64 11.57 -3.35 3.31
C SER A 64 10.31 -2.85 2.60
N ALA A 65 10.43 -1.83 1.73
CA ALA A 65 9.30 -1.30 0.97
C ALA A 65 8.76 -2.32 -0.05
N LEU A 66 9.66 -3.03 -0.73
CA LEU A 66 9.32 -4.14 -1.62
C LEU A 66 8.50 -5.19 -0.87
N GLN A 67 9.05 -5.74 0.22
CA GLN A 67 8.38 -6.77 1.02
C GLN A 67 7.01 -6.31 1.53
N LEU A 68 6.93 -5.10 2.07
CA LEU A 68 5.70 -4.52 2.58
C LEU A 68 4.65 -4.37 1.48
N SER A 69 5.04 -3.86 0.31
CA SER A 69 4.12 -3.70 -0.82
C SER A 69 3.58 -5.05 -1.33
N SER A 70 4.43 -6.09 -1.38
CA SER A 70 4.02 -7.44 -1.76
C SER A 70 3.02 -8.04 -0.77
N LEU A 71 3.25 -7.87 0.53
CA LEU A 71 2.32 -8.32 1.57
C LEU A 71 0.96 -7.63 1.45
N ILE A 72 0.95 -6.31 1.24
CA ILE A 72 -0.29 -5.54 1.10
C ILE A 72 -1.04 -5.91 -0.17
N ASN A 73 -0.34 -6.14 -1.29
CA ASN A 73 -0.97 -6.61 -2.53
C ASN A 73 -1.61 -7.99 -2.33
N LEU A 74 -0.91 -8.93 -1.67
CA LEU A 74 -1.45 -10.26 -1.38
C LEU A 74 -2.70 -10.19 -0.48
N GLU A 75 -2.68 -9.36 0.56
CA GLU A 75 -3.84 -9.13 1.43
C GLU A 75 -5.00 -8.55 0.62
N TYR A 76 -4.73 -7.56 -0.24
CA TYR A 76 -5.73 -6.93 -1.09
C TYR A 76 -6.38 -7.93 -2.07
N GLU A 77 -5.59 -8.74 -2.77
CA GLU A 77 -6.09 -9.77 -3.68
C GLU A 77 -6.97 -10.81 -2.95
N ARG A 78 -6.59 -11.18 -1.72
CA ARG A 78 -7.39 -12.07 -0.87
C ARG A 78 -8.74 -11.47 -0.49
N LEU A 79 -8.77 -10.18 -0.13
CA LEU A 79 -10.02 -9.51 0.21
C LEU A 79 -10.95 -9.39 -1.00
N GLN A 80 -10.41 -9.02 -2.17
CA GLN A 80 -11.17 -8.91 -3.42
C GLN A 80 -11.78 -10.25 -3.87
N SER A 81 -11.02 -11.34 -3.72
CA SER A 81 -11.52 -12.70 -4.01
C SER A 81 -12.56 -13.18 -3.01
N ALA A 82 -12.45 -12.83 -1.72
CA ALA A 82 -13.44 -13.17 -0.70
C ALA A 82 -14.78 -12.41 -0.87
N GLU A 83 -14.74 -11.12 -1.21
CA GLU A 83 -15.95 -10.34 -1.54
C GLU A 83 -16.70 -10.94 -2.74
N SER A 84 -15.95 -11.39 -3.76
CA SER A 84 -16.52 -12.02 -4.95
C SER A 84 -17.17 -13.38 -4.69
N GLN A 85 -16.86 -14.04 -3.57
CA GLN A 85 -17.42 -15.34 -3.17
C GLN A 85 -18.55 -15.24 -2.14
N SER A 86 -18.99 -14.04 -1.77
CA SER A 86 -20.09 -13.86 -0.82
C SER A 86 -21.46 -14.10 -1.50
N PRO A 87 -22.22 -15.15 -1.14
CA PRO A 87 -23.60 -15.28 -1.56
C PRO A 87 -24.41 -14.18 -0.87
N GLY A 88 -25.28 -13.52 -1.64
CA GLY A 88 -26.01 -12.33 -1.23
C GLY A 88 -26.68 -12.45 0.15
N TYR A 89 -26.67 -11.34 0.86
CA TYR A 89 -27.54 -11.08 2.01
C TYR A 89 -28.99 -11.20 1.52
N VAL A 90 -29.59 -12.40 1.64
CA VAL A 90 -31.02 -12.57 1.44
C VAL A 90 -31.73 -11.80 2.55
N SER A 91 -32.35 -10.70 2.13
CA SER A 91 -33.30 -9.93 2.92
C SER A 91 -34.37 -10.89 3.43
N ALA A 92 -34.32 -11.21 4.73
CA ALA A 92 -35.41 -11.92 5.38
C ALA A 92 -36.58 -10.95 5.55
N SER A 93 -37.40 -10.85 4.49
CA SER A 93 -38.74 -10.29 4.56
C SER A 93 -39.54 -11.08 5.59
N SER A 94 -39.77 -10.49 6.75
CA SER A 94 -40.66 -11.02 7.77
C SER A 94 -42.11 -10.93 7.28
N ASN A 95 -42.60 -11.97 6.61
CA ASN A 95 -44.03 -12.24 6.51
C ASN A 95 -44.41 -13.12 7.69
N ALA A 96 -44.84 -12.48 8.78
CA ALA A 96 -45.60 -13.14 9.84
C ALA A 96 -47.09 -12.85 9.60
N SER A 97 -47.75 -13.75 8.87
CA SER A 97 -49.21 -13.86 8.84
C SER A 97 -49.61 -15.07 9.65
N GLY A 98 -50.31 -14.85 10.76
CA GLY A 98 -50.99 -15.83 11.61
C GLY A 98 -51.65 -15.07 12.75
N SER A 99 -52.93 -15.26 13.09
CA SER A 99 -53.98 -16.20 12.68
C SER A 99 -55.32 -15.50 12.80
#